data_AF-A0A2S0JML4-F1
#
_entry.id   AF-A0A2S0JML4-F1
#
_cell.length_a   1.000
_cell.length_b   1.000
_cell.length_c   1.000
_cell.angle_alpha   90.00
_cell.angle_beta   90.00
_cell.angle_gamma   90.00
#
_symmetry.space_group_name_H-M   'P 1'
#
loop_
_entity.id
_entity.type
_entity.pdbx_description
1 polymer ?
#
loop_
_entity_poly.entity_id
_entity_poly.type
_entity_poly.pdbx_seq_one_letter_code
_entity_poly.pdbx_strand_id
1 'polypeptide(L)'
;MLDAAYSTISQNLLVHNVGNMTEEQRQAMISLGVEKAQFIADNYLEGKQAKDFMEAMTTIAKFAVNGKKNDNGTVSYAIEKDPLVHAPDDYIHIDDLVKEAFPEKWQSFKDKIVAATEKQDKDALVEAFKEYNQLVKSIYTNQPNLVQDKIKDYGNWQETIKNTEVSKHFSQLDKTSLSNFMEDIKTTNAWLSNEFLVKDLKNFQRYLTRNH
;
A
#
# COMPACT_ATOMS: atom_id res chain seq x y z
N MET A 1 1.41 -21.20 -5.78
CA MET A 1 0.98 -19.97 -6.53
C MET A 1 0.64 -18.80 -5.60
N LEU A 2 -0.27 -18.97 -4.61
CA LEU A 2 -0.58 -17.91 -3.63
C LEU A 2 0.67 -17.39 -2.90
N ASP A 3 1.56 -18.29 -2.47
CA ASP A 3 2.84 -17.94 -1.85
C ASP A 3 3.73 -17.08 -2.76
N ALA A 4 3.70 -17.31 -4.08
CA ALA A 4 4.49 -16.56 -5.04
C ALA A 4 3.93 -15.14 -5.21
N ALA A 5 2.60 -15.00 -5.30
CA ALA A 5 1.95 -13.70 -5.33
C ALA A 5 2.23 -12.88 -4.05
N TYR A 6 2.08 -13.51 -2.89
CA TYR A 6 2.40 -12.86 -1.60
C TYR A 6 3.88 -12.49 -1.48
N SER A 7 4.79 -13.36 -1.92
CA SER A 7 6.21 -13.06 -1.98
C SER A 7 6.50 -11.88 -2.92
N THR A 8 5.89 -11.82 -4.09
CA THR A 8 6.05 -10.69 -5.02
C THR A 8 5.58 -9.38 -4.39
N ILE A 9 4.44 -9.38 -3.69
CA ILE A 9 3.97 -8.19 -2.97
C ILE A 9 4.98 -7.78 -1.91
N SER A 10 5.37 -8.70 -1.03
CA SER A 10 6.22 -8.39 0.14
C SER A 10 7.69 -8.13 -0.19
N GLN A 11 8.21 -8.65 -1.32
CA GLN A 11 9.62 -8.53 -1.70
C GLN A 11 9.89 -7.54 -2.83
N ASN A 12 8.88 -7.16 -3.62
CA ASN A 12 9.05 -6.25 -4.75
C ASN A 12 8.16 -5.00 -4.70
N LEU A 13 6.91 -5.12 -4.25
CA LEU A 13 5.94 -4.01 -4.31
C LEU A 13 5.90 -3.23 -2.99
N LEU A 14 5.47 -3.85 -1.91
CA LEU A 14 5.26 -3.22 -0.60
C LEU A 14 6.38 -3.56 0.39
N VAL A 15 7.63 -3.34 -0.03
CA VAL A 15 8.81 -3.62 0.81
C VAL A 15 8.90 -2.59 1.93
N HIS A 16 8.88 -3.04 3.18
CA HIS A 16 8.88 -2.13 4.33
C HIS A 16 10.21 -1.37 4.49
N ASN A 17 11.34 -2.01 4.21
CA ASN A 17 12.66 -1.39 4.28
C ASN A 17 13.48 -1.73 3.04
N VAL A 18 13.86 -0.70 2.28
CA VAL A 18 14.67 -0.79 1.05
C VAL A 18 16.11 -0.35 1.28
N GLY A 19 16.48 -0.05 2.53
CA GLY A 19 17.79 0.43 2.93
C GLY A 19 18.27 1.60 2.07
N ASN A 20 19.44 1.43 1.48
CA ASN A 20 20.10 2.46 0.68
C ASN A 20 19.70 2.46 -0.80
N MET A 21 18.68 1.68 -1.21
CA MET A 21 18.21 1.70 -2.60
C MET A 21 17.86 3.13 -3.03
N THR A 22 18.34 3.54 -4.21
CA THR A 22 17.90 4.78 -4.84
C THR A 22 16.43 4.67 -5.25
N GLU A 23 15.79 5.80 -5.55
CA GLU A 23 14.42 5.77 -6.05
C GLU A 23 14.32 5.03 -7.39
N GLU A 24 15.32 5.18 -8.27
CA GLU A 24 15.39 4.44 -9.53
C GLU A 24 15.45 2.92 -9.32
N GLN A 25 16.29 2.46 -8.36
CA GLN A 25 16.36 1.05 -7.99
C GLN A 25 15.04 0.55 -7.42
N ARG A 26 14.37 1.36 -6.60
CA ARG A 26 13.05 1.02 -6.04
C ARG A 26 11.99 0.90 -7.14
N GLN A 27 11.99 1.82 -8.12
CA GLN A 27 11.10 1.77 -9.28
C GLN A 27 11.37 0.54 -10.16
N ALA A 28 12.64 0.17 -10.37
CA ALA A 28 13.01 -1.07 -11.07
C ALA A 28 12.56 -2.32 -10.30
N MET A 29 12.68 -2.32 -8.97
CA MET A 29 12.19 -3.41 -8.12
C MET A 29 10.67 -3.58 -8.20
N ILE A 30 9.92 -2.48 -8.20
CA ILE A 30 8.46 -2.49 -8.37
C ILE A 30 8.08 -3.00 -9.76
N SER A 31 8.78 -2.52 -10.81
CA SER A 31 8.61 -2.98 -12.19
C SER A 31 8.79 -4.50 -12.29
N LEU A 32 9.88 -5.04 -11.71
CA LEU A 32 10.11 -6.48 -11.63
C LEU A 32 8.97 -7.22 -10.92
N GLY A 33 8.42 -6.65 -9.85
CA GLY A 33 7.26 -7.21 -9.14
C GLY A 33 6.02 -7.32 -10.04
N VAL A 34 5.72 -6.30 -10.85
CA VAL A 34 4.61 -6.34 -11.81
C VAL A 34 4.84 -7.40 -12.88
N GLU A 35 6.06 -7.53 -13.40
CA GLU A 35 6.37 -8.53 -14.42
C GLU A 35 6.28 -9.96 -13.87
N LYS A 36 6.68 -10.18 -12.62
CA LYS A 36 6.46 -11.45 -11.90
C LYS A 36 4.98 -11.76 -11.72
N ALA A 37 4.17 -10.74 -11.42
CA ALA A 37 2.71 -10.90 -11.36
C ALA A 37 2.16 -11.28 -12.73
N GLN A 38 2.60 -10.60 -13.79
CA GLN A 38 2.19 -10.91 -15.16
C GLN A 38 2.57 -12.35 -15.54
N PHE A 39 3.78 -12.80 -15.19
CA PHE A 39 4.19 -14.18 -15.39
C PHE A 39 3.25 -15.18 -14.70
N ILE A 40 2.84 -14.90 -13.44
CA ILE A 40 1.85 -15.73 -12.72
C ILE A 40 0.52 -15.74 -13.47
N ALA A 41 0.03 -14.57 -13.88
CA ALA A 41 -1.25 -14.43 -14.57
C ALA A 41 -1.28 -15.20 -15.90
N ASP A 42 -0.21 -15.07 -16.70
CA ASP A 42 -0.11 -15.67 -18.03
C ASP A 42 0.02 -17.20 -17.99
N ASN A 43 0.67 -17.74 -16.95
CA ASN A 43 1.05 -19.16 -16.91
C ASN A 43 0.23 -20.00 -15.92
N TYR A 44 -0.49 -19.39 -14.97
CA TYR A 44 -1.16 -20.12 -13.88
C TYR A 44 -2.60 -19.71 -13.61
N LEU A 45 -3.11 -18.66 -14.28
CA LEU A 45 -4.49 -18.18 -14.14
C LEU A 45 -5.18 -18.15 -15.50
N GLU A 46 -6.52 -18.16 -15.49
CA GLU A 46 -7.30 -18.15 -16.73
C GLU A 46 -8.39 -17.07 -16.71
N GLY A 47 -8.69 -16.52 -17.89
CA GLY A 47 -9.84 -15.64 -18.13
C GLY A 47 -9.97 -14.48 -17.14
N LYS A 48 -11.13 -14.40 -16.47
CA LYS A 48 -11.43 -13.33 -15.51
C LYS A 48 -10.48 -13.32 -14.32
N GLN A 49 -10.02 -14.48 -13.86
CA GLN A 49 -9.14 -14.56 -12.69
C GLN A 49 -7.78 -13.91 -12.97
N ALA A 50 -7.20 -14.15 -14.16
CA ALA A 50 -5.96 -13.52 -14.58
C ALA A 50 -6.11 -11.99 -14.66
N LYS A 51 -7.23 -11.52 -15.21
CA LYS A 51 -7.55 -10.09 -15.31
C LYS A 51 -7.71 -9.43 -13.94
N ASP A 52 -8.57 -9.96 -13.08
CA ASP A 52 -8.81 -9.42 -11.73
C ASP A 52 -7.52 -9.42 -10.89
N PHE A 53 -6.72 -10.48 -11.01
CA PHE A 53 -5.42 -10.58 -10.35
C PHE A 53 -4.46 -9.47 -10.80
N MET A 54 -4.33 -9.25 -12.11
CA MET A 54 -3.47 -8.18 -12.61
C MET A 54 -3.98 -6.80 -12.25
N GLU A 55 -5.30 -6.55 -12.28
CA GLU A 55 -5.88 -5.29 -11.81
C GLU A 55 -5.51 -5.02 -10.33
N ALA A 56 -5.60 -6.04 -9.47
CA ALA A 56 -5.18 -5.93 -8.08
C ALA A 56 -3.66 -5.67 -7.95
N MET A 57 -2.83 -6.44 -8.64
CA MET A 57 -1.37 -6.29 -8.58
C MET A 57 -0.88 -4.95 -9.14
N THR A 58 -1.50 -4.43 -10.20
CA THR A 58 -1.24 -3.08 -10.71
C THR A 58 -1.66 -2.01 -9.71
N THR A 59 -2.78 -2.19 -9.02
CA THR A 59 -3.22 -1.26 -7.96
C THR A 59 -2.23 -1.23 -6.80
N ILE A 60 -1.78 -2.40 -6.34
CA ILE A 60 -0.73 -2.52 -5.32
C ILE A 60 0.58 -1.87 -5.80
N ALA A 61 0.96 -2.04 -7.07
CA ALA A 61 2.14 -1.40 -7.63
C ALA A 61 2.02 0.13 -7.67
N LYS A 62 0.83 0.69 -7.93
CA LYS A 62 0.59 2.14 -7.85
C LYS A 62 0.74 2.67 -6.43
N PHE A 63 0.25 1.94 -5.43
CA PHE A 63 0.55 2.27 -4.02
C PHE A 63 2.05 2.18 -3.73
N ALA A 64 2.72 1.14 -4.24
CA ALA A 64 4.15 0.98 -4.10
C ALA A 64 4.92 2.19 -4.65
N VAL A 65 4.63 2.62 -5.88
CA VAL A 65 5.27 3.78 -6.52
C VAL A 65 5.13 5.04 -5.67
N ASN A 66 3.97 5.27 -5.07
CA ASN A 66 3.71 6.44 -4.21
C ASN A 66 4.24 6.32 -2.77
N GLY A 67 4.89 5.20 -2.42
CA GLY A 67 5.52 5.01 -1.13
C GLY A 67 6.62 6.04 -0.85
N LYS A 68 6.63 6.59 0.36
CA LYS A 68 7.63 7.58 0.79
C LYS A 68 8.71 6.91 1.63
N LYS A 69 9.94 6.93 1.12
CA LYS A 69 11.13 6.44 1.83
C LYS A 69 11.64 7.51 2.81
N ASN A 70 11.90 7.13 4.05
CA ASN A 70 12.59 7.98 5.03
C ASN A 70 14.11 7.76 5.02
N ASP A 71 14.83 8.54 5.82
CA ASP A 71 16.31 8.48 5.88
C ASP A 71 16.86 7.12 6.33
N ASN A 72 16.06 6.34 7.06
CA ASN A 72 16.42 4.98 7.51
C ASN A 72 16.08 3.90 6.47
N GLY A 73 15.66 4.30 5.27
CA GLY A 73 15.27 3.37 4.19
C GLY A 73 13.92 2.70 4.39
N THR A 74 13.16 3.08 5.43
CA THR A 74 11.81 2.56 5.65
C THR A 74 10.83 3.29 4.75
N VAL A 75 9.91 2.53 4.13
CA VAL A 75 8.91 3.08 3.19
C VAL A 75 7.54 3.05 3.85
N SER A 76 6.90 4.22 3.91
CA SER A 76 5.50 4.36 4.31
C SER A 76 4.63 4.41 3.07
N TYR A 77 3.65 3.52 2.98
CA TYR A 77 2.68 3.47 1.89
C TYR A 77 1.37 4.08 2.34
N ALA A 78 0.78 4.95 1.52
CA ALA A 78 -0.47 5.62 1.85
C ALA A 78 -1.70 4.71 1.61
N ILE A 79 -1.63 3.44 2.03
CA ILE A 79 -2.72 2.45 1.92
C ILE A 79 -3.81 2.74 2.97
N GLU A 80 -3.43 3.35 4.09
CA GLU A 80 -4.35 3.69 5.20
C GLU A 80 -5.47 4.66 4.81
N LYS A 81 -5.31 5.38 3.70
CA LYS A 81 -6.35 6.26 3.15
C LYS A 81 -7.39 5.49 2.34
N ASP A 82 -7.19 4.22 2.03
CA ASP A 82 -8.19 3.42 1.33
C ASP A 82 -9.37 3.15 2.27
N PRO A 83 -10.60 3.59 1.92
CA PRO A 83 -11.72 3.46 2.80
C PRO A 83 -12.27 2.03 2.78
N LEU A 84 -13.22 1.76 3.67
CA LEU A 84 -14.03 0.55 3.56
C LEU A 84 -14.65 0.46 2.15
N VAL A 85 -14.68 -0.74 1.58
CA VAL A 85 -15.33 -1.01 0.29
C VAL A 85 -16.75 -0.39 0.31
N HIS A 86 -17.07 0.42 -0.71
CA HIS A 86 -18.30 1.23 -0.84
C HIS A 86 -18.38 2.56 -0.08
N ALA A 87 -17.27 3.08 0.44
CA ALA A 87 -17.28 4.45 0.92
C ALA A 87 -17.54 5.45 -0.22
N PRO A 88 -18.22 6.58 0.08
CA PRO A 88 -18.53 7.59 -0.91
C PRO A 88 -17.28 8.36 -1.35
N ASP A 89 -17.37 9.04 -2.50
CA ASP A 89 -16.25 9.83 -3.06
C ASP A 89 -15.83 10.99 -2.14
N ASP A 90 -16.69 11.41 -1.22
CA ASP A 90 -16.44 12.44 -0.21
C ASP A 90 -16.00 11.87 1.15
N TYR A 91 -15.42 10.67 1.16
CA TYR A 91 -14.96 10.00 2.37
C TYR A 91 -13.93 10.84 3.15
N ILE A 92 -14.07 10.85 4.48
CA ILE A 92 -13.14 11.47 5.41
C ILE A 92 -12.91 10.54 6.60
N HIS A 93 -11.64 10.31 6.96
CA HIS A 93 -11.30 9.78 8.27
C HIS A 93 -11.56 10.85 9.34
N ILE A 94 -12.64 10.70 10.12
CA ILE A 94 -13.05 11.70 11.12
C ILE A 94 -11.94 11.95 12.16
N ASP A 95 -11.14 10.94 12.47
CA ASP A 95 -9.98 11.08 13.36
C ASP A 95 -8.95 12.08 12.83
N ASP A 96 -8.76 12.17 11.50
CA ASP A 96 -7.87 13.18 10.91
C ASP A 96 -8.41 14.59 11.13
N LEU A 97 -9.73 14.78 11.04
CA LEU A 97 -10.37 16.07 11.32
C LEU A 97 -10.15 16.48 12.78
N VAL A 98 -10.41 15.57 13.73
CA VAL A 98 -10.31 15.86 15.16
C VAL A 98 -8.86 16.07 15.57
N LYS A 99 -7.94 15.27 15.06
CA LYS A 99 -6.49 15.39 15.32
C LYS A 99 -5.94 16.73 14.82
N GLU A 100 -6.40 17.21 13.67
CA GLU A 100 -5.93 18.48 13.10
C GLU A 100 -6.56 19.69 13.80
N ALA A 101 -7.88 19.68 14.00
CA ALA A 101 -8.58 20.80 14.65
C ALA A 101 -8.28 20.89 16.15
N PHE A 102 -8.09 19.76 16.84
CA PHE A 102 -7.98 19.68 18.30
C PHE A 102 -6.95 18.63 18.76
N PRO A 103 -5.65 18.78 18.44
CA PRO A 103 -4.63 17.76 18.69
C PRO A 103 -4.52 17.33 20.16
N GLU A 104 -4.61 18.29 21.10
CA GLU A 104 -4.56 18.00 22.53
C GLU A 104 -5.79 17.23 23.01
N LYS A 105 -6.99 17.60 22.50
CA LYS A 105 -8.23 16.92 22.86
C LYS A 105 -8.33 15.52 22.24
N TRP A 106 -7.76 15.35 21.04
CA TRP A 106 -7.57 14.04 20.43
C TRP A 106 -6.70 13.13 21.29
N GLN A 107 -5.57 13.64 21.78
CA GLN A 107 -4.72 12.86 22.70
C GLN A 107 -5.47 12.53 24.00
N SER A 108 -6.15 13.51 24.60
CA SER A 108 -6.96 13.30 25.80
C SER A 108 -8.05 12.25 25.60
N PHE A 109 -8.73 12.25 24.45
CA PHE A 109 -9.71 11.23 24.10
C PHE A 109 -9.09 9.82 24.08
N LYS A 110 -7.95 9.64 23.40
CA LYS A 110 -7.24 8.35 23.38
C LYS A 110 -6.87 7.88 24.78
N ASP A 111 -6.32 8.78 25.60
CA ASP A 111 -5.92 8.45 26.97
C ASP A 111 -7.13 8.04 27.83
N LYS A 112 -8.27 8.72 27.68
CA LYS A 112 -9.54 8.36 28.33
C LYS A 112 -10.04 6.99 27.89
N ILE A 113 -10.01 6.67 26.60
CA ILE A 113 -10.44 5.36 26.08
C ILE A 113 -9.56 4.24 26.63
N VAL A 114 -8.23 4.41 26.65
CA VAL A 114 -7.30 3.43 27.22
C VAL A 114 -7.60 3.21 28.70
N ALA A 115 -7.64 4.28 29.50
CA ALA A 115 -7.87 4.19 30.93
C ALA A 115 -9.24 3.58 31.28
N ALA A 116 -10.29 3.95 30.54
CA ALA A 116 -11.64 3.41 30.76
C ALA A 116 -11.74 1.93 30.35
N THR A 117 -11.04 1.52 29.28
CA THR A 117 -10.97 0.11 28.87
C THR A 117 -10.25 -0.74 29.91
N GLU A 118 -9.09 -0.28 30.40
CA GLU A 118 -8.33 -0.98 31.45
C GLU A 118 -9.14 -1.18 32.73
N LYS A 119 -9.96 -0.18 33.09
CA LYS A 119 -10.83 -0.21 34.28
C LYS A 119 -12.19 -0.87 34.03
N GLN A 120 -12.49 -1.25 32.79
CA GLN A 120 -13.81 -1.71 32.34
C GLN A 120 -14.94 -0.72 32.70
N ASP A 121 -14.62 0.58 32.69
CA ASP A 121 -15.51 1.67 33.07
C ASP A 121 -16.33 2.13 31.86
N LYS A 122 -17.55 1.59 31.76
CA LYS A 122 -18.47 1.87 30.64
C LYS A 122 -18.97 3.31 30.63
N ASP A 123 -19.14 3.93 31.80
CA ASP A 123 -19.63 5.31 31.89
C ASP A 123 -18.55 6.28 31.42
N ALA A 124 -17.29 6.06 31.80
CA ALA A 124 -16.16 6.82 31.31
C ALA A 124 -15.95 6.65 29.78
N LEU A 125 -16.18 5.45 29.24
CA LEU A 125 -16.17 5.22 27.78
C LEU A 125 -17.27 6.05 27.09
N VAL A 126 -18.51 5.98 27.59
CA VAL A 126 -19.64 6.74 27.04
C VAL A 126 -19.36 8.25 27.07
N GLU A 127 -18.80 8.75 28.16
CA GLU A 127 -18.47 10.17 28.28
C GLU A 127 -17.38 10.61 27.31
N ALA A 128 -16.31 9.81 27.17
CA ALA A 128 -15.25 10.07 26.19
C ALA A 128 -15.80 10.16 24.76
N PHE A 129 -16.71 9.26 24.37
CA PHE A 129 -17.35 9.31 23.05
C PHE A 129 -18.30 10.50 22.87
N LYS A 130 -19.03 10.92 23.92
CA LYS A 130 -19.84 12.15 23.85
C LYS A 130 -18.97 13.37 23.61
N GLU A 131 -17.87 13.51 24.34
CA GLU A 131 -16.91 14.61 24.14
C GLU A 131 -16.36 14.59 22.71
N TYR A 132 -15.91 13.43 22.22
CA TYR A 132 -15.43 13.27 20.85
C TYR A 132 -16.50 13.70 19.82
N ASN A 133 -17.73 13.23 19.96
CA ASN A 133 -18.83 13.60 19.06
C ASN A 133 -19.14 15.10 19.08
N GLN A 134 -18.98 15.77 20.22
CA GLN A 134 -19.10 17.23 20.29
C GLN A 134 -17.98 17.95 19.53
N LEU A 135 -16.75 17.44 19.57
CA LEU A 135 -15.65 17.98 18.77
C LEU A 135 -15.94 17.83 17.28
N VAL A 136 -16.37 16.64 16.84
CA VAL A 136 -16.76 16.39 15.45
C VAL A 136 -17.85 17.37 15.02
N LYS A 137 -18.94 17.49 15.80
CA LYS A 137 -20.02 18.45 15.51
C LYS A 137 -19.52 19.90 15.40
N SER A 138 -18.60 20.30 16.29
CA SER A 138 -17.99 21.63 16.25
C SER A 138 -17.18 21.86 14.98
N ILE A 139 -16.49 20.84 14.44
CA ILE A 139 -15.72 20.96 13.20
C ILE A 139 -16.67 21.22 12.03
N TYR A 140 -17.71 20.40 11.86
CA TYR A 140 -18.69 20.57 10.78
C TYR A 140 -19.44 21.91 10.86
N THR A 141 -19.65 22.45 12.07
CA THR A 141 -20.37 23.73 12.24
C THR A 141 -19.46 24.94 12.07
N ASN A 142 -18.25 24.90 12.65
CA ASN A 142 -17.42 26.08 12.83
C ASN A 142 -16.15 26.09 11.96
N GLN A 143 -15.78 24.94 11.38
CA GLN A 143 -14.60 24.77 10.53
C GLN A 143 -14.94 24.03 9.23
N PRO A 144 -15.97 24.45 8.46
CA PRO A 144 -16.38 23.73 7.25
C PRO A 144 -15.28 23.66 6.18
N ASN A 145 -14.36 24.63 6.15
CA ASN A 145 -13.22 24.60 5.23
C ASN A 145 -12.30 23.40 5.49
N LEU A 146 -12.05 23.06 6.76
CA LEU A 146 -11.24 21.88 7.10
C LEU A 146 -11.87 20.58 6.56
N VAL A 147 -13.20 20.48 6.62
CA VAL A 147 -13.94 19.34 6.06
C VAL A 147 -13.78 19.28 4.53
N GLN A 148 -13.95 20.41 3.85
CA GLN A 148 -13.78 20.49 2.39
C GLN A 148 -12.35 20.18 1.94
N ASP A 149 -11.35 20.67 2.69
CA ASP A 149 -9.95 20.40 2.43
C ASP A 149 -9.65 18.90 2.56
N LYS A 150 -10.22 18.21 3.55
CA LYS A 150 -10.06 16.74 3.68
C LYS A 150 -10.72 15.94 2.55
N ILE A 151 -11.92 16.34 2.11
CA ILE A 151 -12.58 15.73 0.95
C ILE A 151 -11.69 15.89 -0.29
N LYS A 152 -11.20 17.11 -0.51
CA LYS A 152 -10.31 17.42 -1.65
C LYS A 152 -9.00 16.65 -1.56
N ASP A 153 -8.38 16.56 -0.38
CA ASP A 153 -7.16 15.79 -0.14
C ASP A 153 -7.35 14.31 -0.45
N TYR A 154 -8.52 13.76 -0.09
CA TYR A 154 -8.87 12.38 -0.40
C TYR A 154 -9.05 12.16 -1.91
N GLY A 155 -9.82 13.01 -2.58
CA GLY A 155 -10.00 12.96 -4.04
C GLY A 155 -8.68 13.11 -4.81
N ASN A 156 -7.84 14.08 -4.42
CA ASN A 156 -6.51 14.26 -4.99
C ASN A 156 -5.62 13.02 -4.82
N TRP A 157 -5.67 12.38 -3.64
CA TRP A 157 -4.95 11.14 -3.39
C TRP A 157 -5.45 10.01 -4.29
N GLN A 158 -6.77 9.82 -4.42
CA GLN A 158 -7.35 8.82 -5.31
C GLN A 158 -6.92 9.04 -6.77
N GLU A 159 -7.00 10.27 -7.26
CA GLU A 159 -6.56 10.64 -8.60
C GLU A 159 -5.06 10.40 -8.80
N THR A 160 -4.25 10.73 -7.80
CA THR A 160 -2.81 10.47 -7.81
C THR A 160 -2.53 8.98 -7.98
N ILE A 161 -3.11 8.13 -7.12
CA ILE A 161 -2.94 6.68 -7.21
C ILE A 161 -3.44 6.16 -8.56
N LYS A 162 -4.65 6.57 -9.00
CA LYS A 162 -5.24 6.13 -10.27
C LYS A 162 -4.37 6.46 -11.47
N ASN A 163 -3.82 7.67 -11.52
CA ASN A 163 -3.02 8.17 -12.65
C ASN A 163 -1.53 7.83 -12.54
N THR A 164 -1.10 7.20 -11.45
CA THR A 164 0.30 6.78 -11.29
C THR A 164 0.67 5.74 -12.34
N GLU A 165 1.77 6.01 -13.04
CA GLU A 165 2.38 5.04 -13.95
C GLU A 165 3.42 4.18 -13.22
N VAL A 166 3.44 2.89 -13.54
CA VAL A 166 4.49 1.98 -13.07
C VAL A 166 5.63 1.98 -14.08
N SER A 167 6.85 2.01 -13.57
CA SER A 167 8.05 1.98 -14.42
C SER A 167 8.09 0.75 -15.34
N LYS A 168 8.71 0.95 -16.52
CA LYS A 168 8.85 -0.03 -17.59
C LYS A 168 10.23 -0.70 -17.66
N HIS A 169 11.06 -0.55 -16.63
CA HIS A 169 12.42 -1.12 -16.56
C HIS A 169 12.49 -2.59 -17.00
N PHE A 170 11.48 -3.40 -16.65
CA PHE A 170 11.42 -4.82 -17.00
C PHE A 170 10.29 -5.18 -18.00
N SER A 171 9.73 -4.22 -18.74
CA SER A 171 8.52 -4.43 -19.56
C SER A 171 8.65 -5.39 -20.75
N GLN A 172 9.88 -5.77 -21.14
CA GLN A 172 10.17 -6.56 -22.33
C GLN A 172 10.74 -7.95 -22.02
N LEU A 173 10.24 -8.61 -20.96
CA LEU A 173 10.71 -9.93 -20.56
C LEU A 173 9.98 -11.08 -21.30
N ASP A 174 10.73 -12.10 -21.70
CA ASP A 174 10.21 -13.39 -22.18
C ASP A 174 9.53 -14.17 -21.04
N LYS A 175 8.21 -14.30 -21.10
CA LYS A 175 7.38 -14.99 -20.11
C LYS A 175 6.93 -16.39 -20.53
N THR A 176 7.47 -16.93 -21.63
CA THR A 176 7.04 -18.22 -22.21
C THR A 176 7.39 -19.43 -21.35
N SER A 177 8.45 -19.34 -20.54
CA SER A 177 8.81 -20.35 -19.56
C SER A 177 9.52 -19.73 -18.37
N LEU A 178 9.48 -20.40 -17.21
CA LEU A 178 10.16 -19.90 -16.01
C LEU A 178 11.67 -19.74 -16.21
N SER A 179 12.29 -20.64 -16.98
CA SER A 179 13.73 -20.57 -17.27
C SER A 179 14.06 -19.35 -18.13
N ASN A 180 13.30 -19.12 -19.21
CA ASN A 180 13.52 -17.96 -20.06
C ASN A 180 13.29 -16.65 -19.29
N PHE A 181 12.21 -16.58 -18.53
CA PHE A 181 11.86 -15.41 -17.72
C PHE A 181 12.96 -15.06 -16.71
N MET A 182 13.45 -16.05 -15.96
CA MET A 182 14.51 -15.82 -14.99
C MET A 182 15.84 -15.44 -15.63
N GLU A 183 16.16 -15.97 -16.80
CA GLU A 183 17.38 -15.63 -17.51
C GLU A 183 17.32 -14.22 -18.09
N ASP A 184 16.20 -13.89 -18.75
CA ASP A 184 15.99 -12.58 -19.35
C ASP A 184 15.98 -11.45 -18.30
N ILE A 185 15.43 -11.70 -17.10
CA ILE A 185 15.54 -10.77 -15.97
C ILE A 185 17.00 -10.49 -15.63
N LYS A 186 17.86 -11.52 -15.58
CA LYS A 186 19.28 -11.33 -15.25
C LYS A 186 20.02 -10.59 -16.35
N THR A 187 19.73 -10.89 -17.61
CA THR A 187 20.37 -10.25 -18.77
C THR A 187 19.95 -8.79 -18.92
N THR A 188 18.68 -8.48 -18.67
CA THR A 188 18.11 -7.13 -18.79
C THR A 188 18.41 -6.24 -17.57
N ASN A 189 18.74 -6.83 -16.41
CA ASN A 189 18.96 -6.07 -15.18
C ASN A 189 20.15 -5.09 -15.27
N ALA A 190 19.86 -3.79 -15.25
CA ALA A 190 20.85 -2.72 -15.15
C ALA A 190 20.79 -1.96 -13.81
N TRP A 191 19.80 -2.23 -12.96
CA TRP A 191 19.47 -1.36 -11.82
C TRP A 191 19.66 -2.04 -10.46
N LEU A 192 19.24 -3.30 -10.34
CA LEU A 192 19.17 -4.01 -9.07
C LEU A 192 20.51 -4.69 -8.76
N SER A 193 20.87 -4.77 -7.48
CA SER A 193 22.08 -5.49 -7.09
C SER A 193 21.94 -6.99 -7.39
N ASN A 194 23.04 -7.62 -7.80
CA ASN A 194 23.06 -9.06 -8.05
C ASN A 194 22.64 -9.87 -6.81
N GLU A 195 23.03 -9.42 -5.62
CA GLU A 195 22.64 -10.08 -4.36
C GLU A 195 21.12 -10.07 -4.17
N PHE A 196 20.48 -8.90 -4.35
CA PHE A 196 19.03 -8.77 -4.29
C PHE A 196 18.38 -9.68 -5.32
N LEU A 197 18.79 -9.55 -6.58
CA LEU A 197 18.15 -10.24 -7.70
C LEU A 197 18.23 -11.76 -7.58
N VAL A 198 19.39 -12.30 -7.21
CA VAL A 198 19.57 -13.75 -7.04
C VAL A 198 18.67 -14.28 -5.92
N LYS A 199 18.60 -13.59 -4.78
CA LYS A 199 17.74 -13.99 -3.66
C LYS A 199 16.27 -13.93 -4.05
N ASP A 200 15.86 -12.84 -4.68
CA ASP A 200 14.50 -12.57 -5.11
C ASP A 200 14.00 -13.59 -6.15
N LEU A 201 14.82 -13.91 -7.16
CA LEU A 201 14.49 -14.93 -8.16
C LEU A 201 14.47 -16.34 -7.59
N LYS A 202 15.39 -16.67 -6.68
CA LYS A 202 15.39 -17.97 -6.00
C LYS A 202 14.12 -18.17 -5.17
N ASN A 203 13.67 -17.13 -4.46
CA ASN A 203 12.42 -17.17 -3.70
C ASN A 203 11.22 -17.34 -4.63
N PHE A 204 11.15 -16.55 -5.71
CA PHE A 204 10.07 -16.62 -6.68
C PHE A 204 9.95 -18.02 -7.28
N GLN A 205 11.05 -18.59 -7.78
CA GLN A 205 11.09 -19.96 -8.29
C GLN A 205 10.60 -20.96 -7.24
N ARG A 206 11.11 -20.88 -6.01
CA ARG A 206 10.73 -21.79 -4.93
C ARG A 206 9.23 -21.76 -4.62
N TYR A 207 8.61 -20.59 -4.60
CA TYR A 207 7.18 -20.45 -4.28
C TYR A 207 6.25 -20.81 -5.44
N LEU A 208 6.75 -20.73 -6.68
CA LEU A 208 6.02 -21.22 -7.85
C LEU A 208 6.03 -22.74 -7.96
N THR A 209 7.17 -23.37 -7.67
CA THR A 209 7.36 -24.82 -7.88
C THR A 209 7.09 -25.68 -6.65
N ARG A 210 6.69 -25.07 -5.53
CA ARG A 210 6.20 -25.81 -4.36
C ARG A 210 4.91 -26.55 -4.75
N ASN A 211 4.98 -27.87 -4.85
CA ASN A 211 3.82 -28.74 -5.02
C ASN A 211 2.83 -28.48 -3.87
N HIS A 212 1.58 -28.20 -4.24
CA HIS A 212 0.42 -28.37 -3.37
C HIS A 212 -0.13 -29.78 -3.53
#